data_AF-A0A2E8GWU7-F1
#
_entry.id   AF-A0A2E8GWU7-F1
#
_cell.length_a   1.000
_cell.length_b   1.000
_cell.length_c   1.000
_cell.angle_alpha   90.00
_cell.angle_beta   90.00
_cell.angle_gamma   90.00
#
_symmetry.space_group_name_H-M   'P 1'
#
loop_
_entity.id
_entity.type
_entity.pdbx_description
1 polymer ?
#
loop_
_entity_poly.entity_id
_entity_poly.type
_entity_poly.pdbx_seq_one_letter_code
_entity_poly.pdbx_strand_id
1 'polypeptide(L)'
;MKIAEKKEIEPKKPEVPKKKLEKGPTKKRASIGKGSILVEPIKRRSFFSWLTLAWVAFTAATGTFFGMMLRFMFPNVLFEPKQTFKAGYPDDYTIGEVTTSLKEKYGVWIIRDTEHIYALSVVCTHLGCTPNWLQNERKFKCPCHGSGFRKSGINFEGPAPRPLERYKIVLADDGQILIDKTKKFAYEKGQWSDSESYLVV
;
A
#
# COMPACT_ATOMS: atom_id res chain seq x y z
N MET A 1 94.57 34.56 -12.49
CA MET A 1 95.50 33.42 -12.39
C MET A 1 94.77 32.17 -12.86
N LYS A 2 95.07 31.74 -14.11
CA LYS A 2 95.63 30.44 -14.49
C LYS A 2 94.62 29.27 -14.51
N ILE A 3 94.30 28.78 -15.73
CA ILE A 3 94.64 27.43 -16.28
C ILE A 3 93.62 26.38 -15.80
N ALA A 4 93.07 25.45 -16.57
CA ALA A 4 93.02 25.16 -18.00
C ALA A 4 91.97 24.05 -18.21
N GLU A 5 91.47 23.99 -19.44
CA GLU A 5 90.65 22.95 -20.05
C GLU A 5 91.35 21.57 -20.11
N LYS A 6 90.52 20.54 -20.38
CA LYS A 6 90.81 19.30 -21.14
C LYS A 6 91.29 18.07 -20.37
N LYS A 7 90.49 16.99 -20.37
CA LYS A 7 90.53 15.91 -21.39
C LYS A 7 89.65 14.72 -20.98
N GLU A 8 88.90 14.25 -21.96
CA GLU A 8 88.18 12.98 -21.98
C GLU A 8 89.16 11.82 -22.23
N ILE A 9 89.01 10.71 -21.49
CA ILE A 9 89.74 9.46 -21.71
C ILE A 9 88.78 8.30 -21.40
N GLU A 10 88.25 7.66 -22.43
CA GLU A 10 87.66 6.32 -22.33
C GLU A 10 88.78 5.29 -22.56
N PRO A 11 88.84 4.16 -21.82
CA PRO A 11 88.87 2.91 -22.59
C PRO A 11 88.28 1.65 -21.91
N LYS A 12 87.79 0.79 -22.81
CA LYS A 12 87.83 -0.68 -22.84
C LYS A 12 86.89 -1.50 -21.93
N LYS A 13 85.85 -1.99 -22.60
CA LYS A 13 85.11 -3.22 -22.32
C LYS A 13 86.02 -4.47 -22.45
N PRO A 14 86.02 -5.40 -21.50
CA PRO A 14 86.50 -6.75 -21.71
C PRO A 14 85.36 -7.76 -21.94
N GLU A 15 85.57 -8.67 -22.89
CA GLU A 15 84.71 -9.79 -23.26
C GLU A 15 84.94 -11.04 -22.37
N VAL A 16 83.82 -11.58 -21.86
CA VAL A 16 83.34 -13.00 -21.85
C VAL A 16 84.24 -14.13 -21.30
N PRO A 17 83.70 -15.02 -20.43
CA PRO A 17 83.51 -16.41 -20.87
C PRO A 17 82.13 -17.00 -20.49
N LYS A 18 81.44 -17.59 -21.47
CA LYS A 18 80.17 -18.31 -21.31
C LYS A 18 80.39 -19.67 -20.64
N LYS A 19 79.80 -19.89 -19.45
CA LYS A 19 79.77 -21.21 -18.81
C LYS A 19 78.56 -22.02 -19.29
N LYS A 20 78.83 -23.18 -19.87
CA LYS A 20 77.88 -24.16 -20.40
C LYS A 20 77.15 -24.84 -19.22
N LEU A 21 75.83 -24.66 -19.12
CA LEU A 21 74.99 -25.37 -18.13
C LEU A 21 74.39 -26.62 -18.78
N GLU A 22 74.70 -27.78 -18.22
CA GLU A 22 74.17 -29.09 -18.61
C GLU A 22 72.67 -29.22 -18.32
N LYS A 23 71.94 -29.91 -19.21
CA LYS A 23 70.50 -30.17 -19.08
C LYS A 23 70.26 -31.44 -18.25
N GLY A 24 69.74 -31.28 -17.04
CA GLY A 24 69.16 -32.37 -16.25
C GLY A 24 67.73 -32.74 -16.72
N PRO A 25 67.21 -33.93 -16.35
CA PRO A 25 66.00 -34.50 -16.92
C PRO A 25 64.74 -33.76 -16.47
N THR A 26 63.85 -33.51 -17.42
CA THR A 26 62.61 -32.76 -17.28
C THR A 26 61.57 -33.50 -16.41
N LYS A 27 61.36 -33.05 -15.16
CA LYS A 27 60.07 -33.26 -14.50
C LYS A 27 59.06 -32.29 -15.10
N LYS A 28 58.10 -32.81 -15.89
CA LYS A 28 56.94 -32.05 -16.36
C LYS A 28 56.16 -31.59 -15.12
N ARG A 29 56.31 -30.32 -14.73
CA ARG A 29 55.30 -29.66 -13.91
C ARG A 29 54.03 -29.64 -14.75
N ALA A 30 52.91 -30.05 -14.18
CA ALA A 30 51.60 -29.96 -14.83
C ALA A 30 51.40 -28.51 -15.27
N SER A 31 51.57 -28.25 -16.57
CA SER A 31 51.18 -26.99 -17.16
C SER A 31 49.66 -26.95 -17.09
N ILE A 32 49.13 -25.96 -16.37
CA ILE A 32 47.77 -25.47 -16.61
C ILE A 32 47.60 -25.41 -18.12
N GLY A 33 46.63 -26.18 -18.62
CA GLY A 33 46.41 -26.36 -20.04
C GLY A 33 46.41 -25.00 -20.73
N LYS A 34 47.09 -24.91 -21.87
CA LYS A 34 46.85 -23.86 -22.85
C LYS A 34 45.43 -24.06 -23.39
N GLY A 35 44.44 -23.72 -22.58
CA GLY A 35 43.14 -23.30 -23.08
C GLY A 35 43.40 -21.94 -23.68
N SER A 36 43.47 -21.90 -25.02
CA SER A 36 43.35 -20.67 -25.78
C SER A 36 41.97 -20.06 -25.49
N ILE A 37 41.83 -19.43 -24.33
CA ILE A 37 40.87 -18.35 -24.16
C ILE A 37 41.54 -17.20 -24.91
N LEU A 38 41.31 -17.17 -26.22
CA LEU A 38 41.59 -16.00 -27.02
C LEU A 38 40.66 -14.91 -26.49
N VAL A 39 41.13 -14.19 -25.48
CA VAL A 39 40.64 -12.86 -25.17
C VAL A 39 41.06 -12.02 -26.36
N GLU A 40 40.25 -12.03 -27.43
CA GLU A 40 40.41 -11.02 -28.47
C GLU A 40 40.37 -9.65 -27.76
N PRO A 41 41.34 -8.76 -28.01
CA PRO A 41 41.36 -7.46 -27.37
C PRO A 41 40.07 -6.73 -27.73
N ILE A 42 39.26 -6.42 -26.70
CA ILE A 42 37.92 -5.84 -26.88
C ILE A 42 38.04 -4.60 -27.75
N LYS A 43 37.51 -4.68 -28.97
CA LYS A 43 37.55 -3.54 -29.89
C LYS A 43 36.71 -2.41 -29.31
N ARG A 44 37.24 -1.18 -29.27
CA ARG A 44 36.55 0.00 -28.68
C ARG A 44 35.10 0.17 -29.14
N ARG A 45 34.78 -0.14 -30.39
CA ARG A 45 33.41 -0.13 -30.94
C ARG A 45 32.51 -1.24 -30.38
N SER A 46 33.07 -2.42 -30.11
CA SER A 46 32.38 -3.55 -29.49
C SER A 46 32.09 -3.29 -28.02
N PHE A 47 32.99 -2.59 -27.32
CA PHE A 47 32.79 -2.16 -25.93
C PHE A 47 31.55 -1.28 -25.76
N PHE A 48 31.42 -0.21 -26.55
CA PHE A 48 30.24 0.67 -26.46
C PHE A 48 28.96 -0.05 -26.91
N SER A 49 29.02 -0.90 -27.94
CA SER A 49 27.86 -1.71 -28.34
C SER A 49 27.39 -2.63 -27.22
N TRP A 50 28.31 -3.33 -26.55
CA TRP A 50 27.97 -4.22 -25.45
C TRP A 50 27.46 -3.46 -24.22
N LEU A 51 28.07 -2.32 -23.90
CA LEU A 51 27.63 -1.46 -22.80
C LEU A 51 26.23 -0.90 -23.03
N THR A 52 25.92 -0.44 -24.25
CA THR A 52 24.57 0.03 -24.60
C THR A 52 23.52 -1.07 -24.45
N LEU A 53 23.83 -2.29 -24.91
CA LEU A 53 22.94 -3.44 -24.76
C LEU A 53 22.71 -3.80 -23.28
N ALA A 54 23.77 -3.77 -22.46
CA ALA A 54 23.67 -4.01 -21.02
C ALA A 54 22.80 -2.94 -20.32
N TRP A 55 22.97 -1.66 -20.65
CA TRP A 55 22.14 -0.59 -20.08
C TRP A 55 20.67 -0.65 -20.53
N VAL A 56 20.40 -1.03 -21.78
CA VAL A 56 19.03 -1.26 -22.25
C VAL A 56 18.39 -2.42 -21.48
N ALA A 57 19.09 -3.54 -21.32
CA ALA A 57 18.58 -4.66 -20.54
C ALA A 57 18.35 -4.30 -19.07
N PHE A 58 19.29 -3.57 -18.45
CA PHE A 58 19.18 -3.10 -17.07
C PHE A 58 17.98 -2.16 -16.88
N THR A 59 17.85 -1.13 -17.74
CA THR A 59 16.74 -0.18 -17.65
C THR A 59 15.38 -0.82 -17.91
N ALA A 60 15.29 -1.79 -18.82
CA ALA A 60 14.06 -2.56 -19.05
C ALA A 60 13.68 -3.42 -17.83
N ALA A 61 14.67 -4.10 -17.23
CA ALA A 61 14.45 -4.91 -16.03
C ALA A 61 14.04 -4.04 -14.83
N THR A 62 14.75 -2.93 -14.60
CA THR A 62 14.41 -1.97 -13.53
C THR A 62 13.03 -1.35 -13.77
N GLY A 63 12.72 -0.94 -15.00
CA GLY A 63 11.40 -0.39 -15.34
C GLY A 63 10.27 -1.38 -15.10
N THR A 64 10.46 -2.65 -15.45
CA THR A 64 9.48 -3.70 -15.20
C THR A 64 9.29 -3.94 -13.70
N PHE A 65 10.39 -4.03 -12.94
CA PHE A 65 10.34 -4.20 -11.49
C PHE A 65 9.62 -3.03 -10.80
N PHE A 66 9.96 -1.79 -11.14
CA PHE A 66 9.28 -0.62 -10.59
C PHE A 66 7.82 -0.54 -11.02
N GLY A 67 7.48 -0.91 -12.25
CA GLY A 67 6.08 -1.02 -12.70
C GLY A 67 5.28 -2.04 -11.87
N MET A 68 5.86 -3.20 -11.60
CA MET A 68 5.24 -4.21 -10.73
C MET A 68 5.16 -3.74 -9.27
N MET A 69 6.17 -3.04 -8.77
CA MET A 69 6.18 -2.48 -7.42
C MET A 69 5.13 -1.38 -7.25
N LEU A 70 4.98 -0.50 -8.25
CA LEU A 70 3.90 0.49 -8.29
C LEU A 70 2.54 -0.19 -8.36
N ARG A 71 2.36 -1.20 -9.21
CA ARG A 71 1.12 -1.97 -9.25
C ARG A 71 0.82 -2.65 -7.92
N PHE A 72 1.84 -3.16 -7.22
CA PHE A 72 1.69 -3.74 -5.89
C PHE A 72 1.24 -2.71 -4.84
N MET A 73 1.64 -1.45 -4.97
CA MET A 73 1.17 -0.35 -4.10
C MET A 73 -0.31 0.01 -4.31
N PHE A 74 -0.91 -0.40 -5.43
CA PHE A 74 -2.34 -0.22 -5.66
C PHE A 74 -3.09 -1.51 -5.30
N PRO A 75 -3.92 -1.50 -4.24
CA PRO A 75 -4.71 -2.66 -3.89
C PRO A 75 -5.68 -3.00 -5.04
N ASN A 76 -5.78 -4.27 -5.41
CA ASN A 76 -6.82 -4.71 -6.33
C ASN A 76 -8.17 -4.61 -5.61
N VAL A 77 -9.12 -3.89 -6.20
CA VAL A 77 -10.48 -3.79 -5.68
C VAL A 77 -11.19 -5.11 -5.96
N LEU A 78 -11.33 -5.96 -4.95
CA LEU A 78 -12.26 -7.08 -4.99
C LEU A 78 -13.67 -6.53 -4.77
N PHE A 79 -14.60 -6.89 -5.66
CA PHE A 79 -16.01 -6.57 -5.48
C PHE A 79 -16.59 -7.43 -4.37
N GLU A 80 -16.81 -6.83 -3.21
CA GLU A 80 -17.58 -7.47 -2.15
C GLU A 80 -19.05 -7.60 -2.57
N PRO A 81 -19.71 -8.72 -2.20
CA PRO A 81 -21.12 -8.93 -2.51
C PRO A 81 -21.97 -7.81 -1.90
N LYS A 82 -23.12 -7.53 -2.53
CA LYS A 82 -24.07 -6.51 -2.08
C LYS A 82 -24.31 -6.63 -0.58
N GLN A 83 -23.94 -5.59 0.16
CA GLN A 83 -24.07 -5.50 1.61
C GLN A 83 -25.52 -5.14 2.01
N THR A 84 -26.48 -5.83 1.40
CA THR A 84 -27.91 -5.69 1.64
C THR A 84 -28.38 -6.79 2.57
N PHE A 85 -29.12 -6.46 3.62
CA PHE A 85 -29.65 -7.43 4.56
C PHE A 85 -31.04 -7.05 5.05
N LYS A 86 -31.82 -8.05 5.42
CA LYS A 86 -33.14 -7.87 6.05
C LYS A 86 -32.98 -7.67 7.55
N ALA A 87 -33.70 -6.70 8.08
CA ALA A 87 -33.67 -6.32 9.48
C ALA A 87 -35.01 -6.58 10.20
N GLY A 88 -35.80 -7.57 9.77
CA GLY A 88 -37.09 -7.87 10.41
C GLY A 88 -38.18 -6.86 10.07
N TYR A 89 -39.27 -6.84 10.84
CA TYR A 89 -40.44 -6.01 10.54
C TYR A 89 -40.35 -4.64 11.21
N PRO A 90 -40.97 -3.59 10.63
CA PRO A 90 -41.08 -2.29 11.28
C PRO A 90 -41.65 -2.35 12.70
N ASP A 91 -42.62 -3.24 12.96
CA ASP A 91 -43.31 -3.37 14.24
C ASP A 91 -42.45 -3.97 15.36
N ASP A 92 -41.37 -4.66 15.02
CA ASP A 92 -40.43 -5.23 16.00
C ASP A 92 -39.62 -4.15 16.74
N TYR A 93 -39.62 -2.92 16.22
CA TYR A 93 -38.86 -1.79 16.75
C TYR A 93 -39.72 -0.94 17.69
N THR A 94 -39.25 -0.69 18.91
CA THR A 94 -39.91 0.17 19.90
C THR A 94 -39.68 1.65 19.60
N ILE A 95 -40.75 2.45 19.69
CA ILE A 95 -40.69 3.90 19.45
C ILE A 95 -39.81 4.55 20.53
N GLY A 96 -38.82 5.34 20.10
CA GLY A 96 -37.96 6.07 21.02
C GLY A 96 -36.69 5.33 21.44
N GLU A 97 -36.55 4.04 21.15
CA GLU A 97 -35.35 3.26 21.50
C GLU A 97 -34.39 3.08 20.31
N VAL A 98 -33.21 2.55 20.63
CA VAL A 98 -32.16 2.22 19.67
C VAL A 98 -31.91 0.71 19.74
N THR A 99 -32.07 0.03 18.62
CA THR A 99 -31.80 -1.39 18.54
C THR A 99 -30.32 -1.66 18.36
N THR A 100 -29.72 -2.33 19.35
CA THR A 100 -28.28 -2.65 19.39
C THR A 100 -27.95 -4.04 18.84
N SER A 101 -28.94 -4.92 18.65
CA SER A 101 -28.73 -6.32 18.21
C SER A 101 -28.08 -6.45 16.84
N LEU A 102 -28.28 -5.47 15.94
CA LEU A 102 -27.71 -5.48 14.58
C LEU A 102 -26.26 -4.96 14.52
N LYS A 103 -25.75 -4.40 15.63
CA LYS A 103 -24.41 -3.80 15.71
C LYS A 103 -23.31 -4.82 15.40
N GLU A 104 -23.34 -5.99 16.05
CA GLU A 104 -22.24 -6.97 15.94
C GLU A 104 -22.23 -7.66 14.57
N LYS A 105 -23.42 -8.00 14.06
CA LYS A 105 -23.54 -8.75 12.80
C LYS A 105 -23.40 -7.86 11.56
N TYR A 106 -23.98 -6.66 11.58
CA TYR A 106 -24.07 -5.83 10.38
C TYR A 106 -23.40 -4.46 10.53
N GLY A 107 -23.06 -4.03 11.75
CA GLY A 107 -22.51 -2.71 11.99
C GLY A 107 -23.52 -1.59 11.72
N VAL A 108 -24.77 -1.80 12.13
CA VAL A 108 -25.87 -0.84 11.95
C VAL A 108 -26.66 -0.70 13.25
N TRP A 109 -27.10 0.51 13.55
CA TRP A 109 -28.16 0.76 14.52
C TRP A 109 -29.44 1.11 13.81
N ILE A 110 -30.56 0.58 14.31
CA ILE A 110 -31.88 1.00 13.86
C ILE A 110 -32.51 1.83 14.95
N ILE A 111 -33.04 2.96 14.53
CA ILE A 111 -33.70 3.92 15.40
C ILE A 111 -35.11 4.10 14.87
N ARG A 112 -36.08 3.90 15.75
CA ARG A 112 -37.47 4.26 15.52
C ARG A 112 -37.79 5.54 16.28
N ASP A 113 -38.19 6.56 15.54
CA ASP A 113 -38.86 7.74 16.04
C ASP A 113 -40.38 7.59 15.85
N THR A 114 -41.18 8.62 16.13
CA THR A 114 -42.64 8.52 16.10
C THR A 114 -43.22 8.25 14.70
N GLU A 115 -42.58 8.80 13.67
CA GLU A 115 -43.05 8.76 12.28
C GLU A 115 -42.03 8.12 11.32
N HIS A 116 -40.79 7.90 11.79
CA HIS A 116 -39.67 7.54 10.94
C HIS A 116 -38.82 6.45 11.56
N ILE A 117 -38.35 5.52 10.73
CA ILE A 117 -37.28 4.57 11.06
C ILE A 117 -36.07 4.90 10.19
N TYR A 118 -34.88 4.95 10.77
CA TYR A 118 -33.64 5.11 10.01
C TYR A 118 -32.53 4.20 10.53
N ALA A 119 -31.64 3.84 9.61
CA ALA A 119 -30.48 3.00 9.86
C ALA A 119 -29.23 3.87 9.97
N LEU A 120 -28.62 3.95 11.15
CA LEU A 120 -27.35 4.67 11.37
C LEU A 120 -26.14 3.75 11.23
N SER A 121 -25.07 4.31 10.67
CA SER A 121 -23.75 3.71 10.68
C SER A 121 -23.15 3.70 12.08
N VAL A 122 -22.56 2.57 12.46
CA VAL A 122 -21.79 2.45 13.70
C VAL A 122 -20.37 2.96 13.57
N VAL A 123 -19.98 3.51 12.42
CA VAL A 123 -18.61 3.97 12.18
C VAL A 123 -18.47 5.44 12.60
N CYS A 124 -17.64 5.69 13.61
CA CYS A 124 -17.33 7.03 14.08
C CYS A 124 -16.64 7.83 12.97
N THR A 125 -17.14 9.04 12.75
CA THR A 125 -16.68 9.95 11.69
C THR A 125 -15.35 10.63 11.99
N HIS A 126 -14.76 10.39 13.17
CA HIS A 126 -13.41 10.83 13.52
C HIS A 126 -12.35 9.96 12.82
N LEU A 127 -12.19 8.71 13.26
CA LEU A 127 -11.16 7.77 12.77
C LEU A 127 -11.69 6.34 12.58
N GLY A 128 -13.01 6.15 12.51
CA GLY A 128 -13.62 4.86 12.16
C GLY A 128 -13.89 3.89 13.31
N CYS A 129 -13.60 4.25 14.56
CA CYS A 129 -13.98 3.43 15.73
C CYS A 129 -15.49 3.20 15.83
N THR A 130 -15.92 2.17 16.55
CA THR A 130 -17.34 1.88 16.77
C THR A 130 -17.85 2.49 18.08
N PRO A 131 -18.72 3.52 18.07
CA PRO A 131 -19.29 4.05 19.31
C PRO A 131 -20.20 3.03 20.00
N ASN A 132 -20.44 3.24 21.29
CA ASN A 132 -21.37 2.46 22.10
C ASN A 132 -22.60 3.30 22.42
N TRP A 133 -23.78 2.69 22.35
CA TRP A 133 -25.01 3.30 22.84
C TRP A 133 -25.05 3.19 24.37
N LEU A 134 -25.18 4.32 25.05
CA LEU A 134 -25.34 4.38 26.50
C LEU A 134 -26.81 4.64 26.84
N GLN A 135 -27.53 3.59 27.25
CA GLN A 135 -28.98 3.66 27.51
C GLN A 135 -29.34 4.73 28.56
N ASN A 136 -28.55 4.83 29.63
CA ASN A 136 -28.79 5.77 30.73
C ASN A 136 -28.65 7.23 30.29
N GLU A 137 -27.71 7.52 29.39
CA GLU A 137 -27.41 8.89 28.92
C GLU A 137 -28.08 9.21 27.57
N ARG A 138 -28.74 8.22 26.95
CA ARG A 138 -29.41 8.31 25.64
C ARG A 138 -28.54 8.94 24.55
N LYS A 139 -27.27 8.55 24.52
CA LYS A 139 -26.29 9.02 23.54
C LYS A 139 -25.34 7.92 23.12
N PHE A 140 -24.76 8.09 21.94
CA PHE A 140 -23.64 7.28 21.49
C PHE A 140 -22.34 7.91 21.97
N LYS A 141 -21.44 7.10 22.53
CA LYS A 141 -20.11 7.50 22.97
C LYS A 141 -19.03 6.65 22.34
N CYS A 142 -18.07 7.30 21.69
CA CYS A 142 -16.93 6.64 21.08
C CYS A 142 -15.82 6.40 22.12
N PRO A 143 -15.42 5.14 22.39
CA PRO A 143 -14.43 4.83 23.42
C PRO A 143 -13.01 5.30 23.07
N CYS A 144 -12.71 5.53 21.79
CA CYS A 144 -11.36 5.91 21.35
C CYS A 144 -10.93 7.32 21.77
N HIS A 145 -11.80 8.33 21.56
CA HIS A 145 -11.46 9.75 21.79
C HIS A 145 -12.64 10.55 22.36
N GLY A 146 -13.67 9.88 22.86
CA GLY A 146 -14.78 10.53 23.58
C GLY A 146 -15.84 11.23 22.73
N SER A 147 -15.80 11.10 21.40
CA SER A 147 -16.84 11.68 20.51
C SER A 147 -18.25 11.24 20.93
N GLY A 148 -19.16 12.19 21.02
CA GLY A 148 -20.55 11.97 21.40
C GLY A 148 -21.52 12.30 20.27
N PHE A 149 -22.51 11.43 20.08
CA PHE A 149 -23.58 11.60 19.10
C PHE A 149 -24.95 11.43 19.78
N ARG A 150 -25.92 12.24 19.35
CA ARG A 150 -27.32 12.11 19.78
C ARG A 150 -27.93 10.85 19.20
N LYS A 151 -29.10 10.43 19.70
CA LYS A 151 -29.90 9.33 19.12
C LYS A 151 -30.11 9.48 17.60
N SER A 152 -30.27 10.71 17.12
CA SER A 152 -30.41 11.04 15.70
C SER A 152 -29.15 10.81 14.86
N GLY A 153 -27.98 10.61 15.48
CA GLY A 153 -26.67 10.51 14.83
C GLY A 153 -25.90 11.84 14.74
N ILE A 154 -26.51 12.96 15.15
CA ILE A 154 -25.87 14.28 15.15
C ILE A 154 -24.74 14.32 16.20
N ASN A 155 -23.53 14.68 15.77
CA ASN A 155 -22.40 14.90 16.66
C ASN A 155 -22.62 16.16 17.51
N PHE A 156 -22.23 16.12 18.78
CA PHE A 156 -22.37 17.28 19.67
C PHE A 156 -21.17 17.50 20.60
N GLU A 157 -20.27 16.52 20.72
CA GLU A 157 -19.07 16.64 21.55
C GLU A 157 -17.92 15.77 21.02
N GLY A 158 -16.69 16.12 21.41
CA GLY A 158 -15.45 15.44 21.03
C GLY A 158 -14.97 15.77 19.61
N PRO A 159 -13.94 15.06 19.11
CA PRO A 159 -13.23 15.42 17.87
C PRO A 159 -13.95 15.02 16.58
N ALA A 160 -15.16 14.44 16.66
CA ALA A 160 -15.87 13.99 15.46
C ALA A 160 -16.40 15.21 14.68
N PRO A 161 -15.95 15.42 13.43
CA PRO A 161 -16.24 16.66 12.71
C PRO A 161 -17.67 16.70 12.12
N ARG A 162 -18.34 15.55 12.00
CA ARG A 162 -19.63 15.43 11.31
C ARG A 162 -20.54 14.37 11.92
N PRO A 163 -21.87 14.41 11.67
CA PRO A 163 -22.82 13.39 12.08
C PRO A 163 -22.55 12.01 11.49
N LEU A 164 -23.05 10.97 12.14
CA LEU A 164 -23.02 9.59 11.63
C LEU A 164 -23.78 9.48 10.30
N GLU A 165 -23.33 8.61 9.41
CA GLU A 165 -24.00 8.38 8.12
C GLU A 165 -25.28 7.56 8.31
N ARG A 166 -26.32 7.84 7.51
CA ARG A 166 -27.48 6.96 7.37
C ARG A 166 -27.27 5.99 6.20
N TYR A 167 -27.77 4.77 6.32
CA TYR A 167 -27.83 3.81 5.22
C TYR A 167 -29.16 3.87 4.50
N LYS A 168 -29.19 3.37 3.25
CA LYS A 168 -30.46 3.22 2.53
C LYS A 168 -31.35 2.22 3.24
N ILE A 169 -32.59 2.61 3.46
CA ILE A 169 -33.62 1.81 4.09
C ILE A 169 -34.85 1.79 3.19
N VAL A 170 -35.37 0.60 2.90
CA VAL A 170 -36.59 0.40 2.09
C VAL A 170 -37.41 -0.74 2.66
N LEU A 171 -38.72 -0.72 2.42
CA LEU A 171 -39.56 -1.88 2.70
C LEU A 171 -39.44 -2.88 1.54
N ALA A 172 -39.14 -4.13 1.85
CA ALA A 172 -39.14 -5.21 0.88
C ALA A 172 -40.56 -5.72 0.61
N ASP A 173 -40.72 -6.50 -0.47
CA ASP A 173 -42.01 -7.04 -0.91
C ASP A 173 -42.67 -7.96 0.14
N ASP A 174 -41.88 -8.51 1.06
CA ASP A 174 -42.33 -9.34 2.17
C ASP A 174 -42.66 -8.55 3.45
N GLY A 175 -42.64 -7.21 3.39
CA GLY A 175 -42.94 -6.33 4.52
C GLY A 175 -41.80 -6.15 5.52
N GLN A 176 -40.63 -6.75 5.27
CA GLN A 176 -39.46 -6.55 6.11
C GLN A 176 -38.67 -5.30 5.71
N ILE A 177 -37.95 -4.74 6.66
CA ILE A 177 -36.99 -3.66 6.41
C ILE A 177 -35.77 -4.25 5.69
N LEU A 178 -35.45 -3.72 4.52
CA LEU A 178 -34.24 -4.00 3.79
C LEU A 178 -33.28 -2.82 3.90
N ILE A 179 -32.07 -3.08 4.40
CA ILE A 179 -31.02 -2.07 4.55
C ILE A 179 -29.92 -2.35 3.53
N ASP A 180 -29.52 -1.31 2.80
CA ASP A 180 -28.41 -1.34 1.86
C ASP A 180 -27.26 -0.46 2.36
N LYS A 181 -26.15 -1.09 2.76
CA LYS A 181 -24.95 -0.40 3.26
C LYS A 181 -24.11 0.26 2.17
N THR A 182 -24.36 -0.07 0.90
CA THR A 182 -23.59 0.48 -0.23
C THR A 182 -23.93 1.95 -0.49
N LYS A 183 -25.16 2.36 -0.18
CA LYS A 183 -25.62 3.73 -0.30
C LYS A 183 -25.68 4.38 1.08
N LYS A 184 -24.93 5.48 1.23
CA LYS A 184 -24.79 6.26 2.45
C LYS A 184 -25.29 7.67 2.23
N PHE A 185 -25.97 8.23 3.23
CA PHE A 185 -26.52 9.57 3.23
C PHE A 185 -25.84 10.41 4.31
N ALA A 186 -25.20 11.49 3.88
CA ALA A 186 -24.44 12.39 4.72
C ALA A 186 -25.28 13.64 5.08
N TYR A 187 -25.29 14.00 6.37
CA TYR A 187 -26.08 15.14 6.86
C TYR A 187 -25.59 16.46 6.27
N GLU A 188 -24.27 16.66 6.22
CA GLU A 188 -23.61 17.86 5.71
C GLU A 188 -23.89 18.13 4.22
N LYS A 189 -24.35 17.11 3.48
CA LYS A 189 -24.77 17.23 2.08
C LYS A 189 -26.27 17.43 1.91
N GLY A 190 -27.03 17.55 3.01
CA GLY A 190 -28.50 17.62 2.99
C GLY A 190 -29.17 16.30 2.62
N GLN A 191 -28.45 15.18 2.54
CA GLN A 191 -28.97 13.91 2.01
C GLN A 191 -29.91 13.18 2.97
N TRP A 192 -30.09 13.68 4.19
CA TRP A 192 -31.05 13.11 5.15
C TRP A 192 -32.50 13.46 4.84
N SER A 193 -32.75 14.41 3.93
CA SER A 193 -34.09 14.68 3.40
C SER A 193 -34.49 13.71 2.29
N ASP A 194 -33.56 12.86 1.80
CA ASP A 194 -33.89 11.87 0.79
C ASP A 194 -34.81 10.80 1.37
N SER A 195 -35.86 10.45 0.61
CA SER A 195 -36.86 9.45 1.00
C SER A 195 -36.30 8.04 1.16
N GLU A 196 -35.08 7.79 0.71
CA GLU A 196 -34.39 6.50 0.89
C GLU A 196 -33.51 6.46 2.15
N SER A 197 -33.31 7.60 2.83
CA SER A 197 -32.48 7.70 4.04
C SER A 197 -33.26 7.41 5.33
N TYR A 198 -34.58 7.31 5.23
CA TYR A 198 -35.51 6.96 6.30
C TYR A 198 -36.72 6.22 5.71
N LEU A 199 -37.39 5.42 6.53
CA LEU A 199 -38.65 4.77 6.22
C LEU A 199 -39.76 5.47 7.01
N VAL A 200 -40.81 5.92 6.34
CA VAL A 200 -42.01 6.46 7.00
C VAL A 200 -42.88 5.29 7.44
N VAL A 201 -43.33 5.30 8.70
CA VAL A 201 -44.13 4.23 9.33
C VAL A 201 -45.40 4.79 9.93
#